data_AF-A0A3B9ZA03-F1
#
_entry.id   AF-A0A3B9ZA03-F1
#
_cell.length_a   1.000
_cell.length_b   1.000
_cell.length_c   1.000
_cell.angle_alpha   90.00
_cell.angle_beta   90.00
_cell.angle_gamma   90.00
#
_symmetry.space_group_name_H-M   'P 1'
#
loop_
_entity.id
_entity.type
_entity.pdbx_description
1 polymer ?
#
loop_
_entity_poly.entity_id
_entity_poly.type
_entity_poly.pdbx_seq_one_letter_code
_entity_poly.pdbx_strand_id
1 'polypeptide(L)'
;MLYDKNIREPLFDFLDEIYGTNRTLEELMIGKSRADICMITKENIIGIEIKSDADTYVRLKKQVRDYNKYFDMNIVVCGSSHGNRIKEHVPDNWGIITVEETDVNQNDSADSSKSLLSTSCDFYILREPAPNPKVTMLNKLSLLWRPELVEIKDKYNLPKYDYLSKANLILKMEEKIDHKLLQKDICEALLERDYNTIGEKIAEYHKSKNITRRQNVKTAVKRKRRSRKKATSR
;
A
#
# COMPACT_ATOMS: atom_id res chain seq x y z
N MET A 1 -2.35 23.93 -17.77
CA MET A 1 -2.07 22.51 -18.12
C MET A 1 -1.64 21.87 -16.82
N LEU A 2 -2.51 21.00 -16.29
CA LEU A 2 -2.41 20.54 -14.92
C LEU A 2 -1.44 19.36 -14.84
N TYR A 3 -0.43 19.47 -13.98
CA TYR A 3 0.57 18.40 -13.75
C TYR A 3 0.30 17.67 -12.43
N ASP A 4 0.79 16.44 -12.32
CA ASP A 4 0.67 15.60 -11.10
C ASP A 4 1.04 16.34 -9.80
N LYS A 5 2.17 17.06 -9.79
CA LYS A 5 2.62 17.85 -8.63
C LYS A 5 1.63 18.93 -8.17
N ASN A 6 0.77 19.42 -9.08
CA ASN A 6 -0.24 20.42 -8.78
C ASN A 6 -1.53 19.79 -8.26
N ILE A 7 -1.73 18.48 -8.51
CA ILE A 7 -2.93 17.74 -8.13
C ILE A 7 -2.77 17.14 -6.73
N ARG A 8 -1.59 16.59 -6.40
CA ARG A 8 -1.42 15.76 -5.19
C ARG A 8 -1.78 16.44 -3.88
N GLU A 9 -1.17 17.59 -3.57
CA GLU A 9 -1.40 18.26 -2.29
C GLU A 9 -2.88 18.66 -2.12
N PRO A 10 -3.53 19.36 -3.09
CA PRO A 10 -4.95 19.66 -2.99
C PRO A 10 -5.85 18.42 -2.96
N LEU A 11 -5.44 17.33 -3.62
CA LEU A 11 -6.18 16.06 -3.61
C LEU A 11 -6.16 15.43 -2.21
N PHE A 12 -5.07 15.55 -1.44
CA PHE A 12 -5.02 15.01 -0.08
C PHE A 12 -6.00 15.72 0.84
N ASP A 13 -6.07 17.05 0.78
CA ASP A 13 -7.06 17.83 1.54
C ASP A 13 -8.50 17.39 1.19
N PHE A 14 -8.81 17.24 -0.10
CA PHE A 14 -10.10 16.75 -0.56
C PHE A 14 -10.43 15.32 -0.08
N LEU A 15 -9.46 14.42 -0.10
CA LEU A 15 -9.64 13.05 0.37
C LEU A 15 -9.83 12.98 1.90
N ASP A 16 -9.14 13.82 2.65
CA ASP A 16 -9.28 13.92 4.11
C ASP A 16 -10.69 14.39 4.51
N GLU A 17 -11.27 15.33 3.76
CA GLU A 17 -12.65 15.79 3.99
C GLU A 17 -13.69 14.67 3.76
N ILE A 18 -13.49 13.83 2.75
CA ILE A 18 -14.45 12.77 2.37
C ILE A 18 -14.29 11.52 3.24
N TYR A 19 -13.05 11.07 3.44
CA TYR A 19 -12.75 9.78 4.08
C TYR A 19 -12.37 9.92 5.55
N GLY A 20 -12.19 11.14 6.05
CA GLY A 20 -11.82 11.41 7.44
C GLY A 20 -10.44 10.84 7.77
N THR A 21 -10.32 10.17 8.93
CA THR A 21 -9.05 9.56 9.35
C THR A 21 -8.58 8.51 8.36
N ASN A 22 -7.53 8.84 7.63
CA ASN A 22 -6.89 7.98 6.67
C ASN A 22 -5.36 8.14 6.71
N ARG A 23 -4.68 7.34 5.90
CA ARG A 23 -3.25 7.46 5.65
C ARG A 23 -2.95 7.21 4.19
N THR A 24 -2.10 8.02 3.60
CA THR A 24 -1.64 7.84 2.22
C THR A 24 -0.22 7.26 2.17
N LEU A 25 -0.02 6.30 1.27
CA LEU A 25 1.29 5.79 0.88
C LEU A 25 1.49 6.10 -0.60
N GLU A 26 2.52 6.84 -0.93
CA GLU A 26 2.80 7.22 -2.32
C GLU A 26 3.74 6.23 -3.01
N GLU A 27 3.62 6.13 -4.33
CA GLU A 27 4.55 5.40 -5.20
C GLU A 27 4.71 3.91 -4.81
N LEU A 28 3.62 3.29 -4.36
CA LEU A 28 3.59 1.93 -3.83
C LEU A 28 3.71 0.89 -4.95
N MET A 29 4.76 0.07 -4.90
CA MET A 29 4.93 -1.01 -5.88
C MET A 29 3.88 -2.12 -5.70
N ILE A 30 3.08 -2.37 -6.72
CA ILE A 30 2.03 -3.41 -6.77
C ILE A 30 2.14 -4.26 -8.04
N GLY A 31 2.46 -5.54 -7.87
CA GLY A 31 2.71 -6.43 -9.01
C GLY A 31 3.83 -5.90 -9.91
N LYS A 32 3.48 -5.50 -11.14
CA LYS A 32 4.44 -4.91 -12.11
C LYS A 32 4.16 -3.42 -12.37
N SER A 33 3.33 -2.81 -11.54
CA SER A 33 2.94 -1.41 -11.63
C SER A 33 3.36 -0.70 -10.35
N ARG A 34 3.38 0.63 -10.41
CA ARG A 34 3.53 1.50 -9.26
C ARG A 34 2.20 2.22 -9.10
N ALA A 35 1.64 2.15 -7.91
CA ALA A 35 0.45 2.89 -7.58
C ALA A 35 0.85 4.29 -7.11
N ASP A 36 0.22 5.32 -7.65
CA ASP A 36 0.57 6.70 -7.32
C ASP A 36 0.27 6.98 -5.85
N ILE A 37 -0.93 6.59 -5.41
CA ILE A 37 -1.39 6.70 -4.03
C ILE A 37 -2.10 5.40 -3.62
N CYS A 38 -1.78 4.92 -2.43
CA CYS A 38 -2.54 3.92 -1.69
C CYS A 38 -3.07 4.58 -0.42
N MET A 39 -4.37 4.84 -0.37
CA MET A 39 -5.04 5.40 0.79
C MET A 39 -5.59 4.29 1.67
N ILE A 40 -5.29 4.33 2.96
CA ILE A 40 -5.75 3.38 3.96
C ILE A 40 -6.71 4.11 4.87
N THR A 41 -7.91 3.58 4.98
CA THR A 41 -8.91 3.97 5.98
C THR A 41 -9.01 2.86 7.02
N LYS A 42 -9.82 3.07 8.06
CA LYS A 42 -10.08 2.04 9.09
C LYS A 42 -10.58 0.72 8.53
N GLU A 43 -11.28 0.74 7.40
CA GLU A 43 -11.95 -0.44 6.85
C GLU A 43 -11.46 -0.85 5.46
N ASN A 44 -10.85 0.07 4.69
CA ASN A 44 -10.53 -0.16 3.28
C ASN A 44 -9.12 0.30 2.91
N ILE A 45 -8.52 -0.41 1.96
CA ILE A 45 -7.33 0.00 1.22
C ILE A 45 -7.78 0.40 -0.18
N ILE A 46 -7.57 1.67 -0.53
CA ILE A 46 -8.07 2.30 -1.75
C ILE A 46 -6.88 2.68 -2.61
N GLY A 47 -6.83 2.14 -3.83
CA GLY A 47 -5.82 2.51 -4.82
C GLY A 47 -6.26 3.73 -5.60
N ILE A 48 -5.42 4.77 -5.67
CA ILE A 48 -5.70 5.97 -6.43
C ILE A 48 -4.62 6.13 -7.50
N GLU A 49 -5.04 6.34 -8.75
CA GLU A 49 -4.17 6.59 -9.90
C GLU A 49 -4.44 8.00 -10.43
N ILE A 50 -3.40 8.82 -10.58
CA ILE A 50 -3.51 10.17 -11.10
C ILE A 50 -3.15 10.15 -12.59
N LYS A 51 -4.00 10.78 -13.41
CA LYS A 51 -3.76 11.01 -14.85
C LYS A 51 -3.89 12.49 -15.14
N SER A 52 -2.74 13.14 -15.28
CA SER A 52 -2.66 14.53 -15.74
C SER A 52 -3.08 14.66 -17.20
N ASP A 53 -3.31 15.88 -17.68
CA ASP A 53 -3.67 16.12 -19.09
C ASP A 53 -2.55 15.70 -20.07
N ALA A 54 -1.32 15.52 -19.57
CA ALA A 54 -0.17 15.06 -20.35
C ALA A 54 -0.14 13.54 -20.56
N ASP A 55 -0.90 12.79 -19.77
CA ASP A 55 -0.76 11.33 -19.68
C ASP A 55 -1.46 10.60 -20.83
N THR A 56 -0.82 9.52 -21.30
CA THR A 56 -1.46 8.56 -22.21
C THR A 56 -1.99 7.36 -21.45
N TYR A 57 -3.09 6.78 -21.93
CA TYR A 57 -3.70 5.60 -21.30
C TYR A 57 -3.04 4.27 -21.67
N VAL A 58 -1.91 4.29 -22.39
CA VAL A 58 -1.22 3.09 -22.89
C VAL A 58 -0.87 2.13 -21.75
N ARG A 59 -0.46 2.66 -20.59
CA ARG A 59 -0.09 1.86 -19.42
C ARG A 59 -1.28 1.54 -18.50
N LEU A 60 -2.37 2.30 -18.62
CA LEU A 60 -3.51 2.24 -17.69
C LEU A 60 -4.15 0.85 -17.67
N LYS A 61 -4.29 0.18 -18.82
CA LYS A 61 -4.83 -1.19 -18.88
C LYS A 61 -4.05 -2.19 -17.99
N LYS A 62 -2.72 -2.05 -17.93
CA LYS A 62 -1.88 -2.89 -17.06
C LYS A 62 -2.03 -2.48 -15.60
N GLN A 63 -2.06 -1.17 -15.32
CA GLN A 63 -2.26 -0.62 -13.98
C GLN A 63 -3.59 -1.10 -13.40
N VAL A 64 -4.70 -0.95 -14.15
CA VAL A 64 -6.03 -1.45 -13.79
C VAL A 64 -6.01 -2.91 -13.36
N ARG A 65 -5.32 -3.78 -14.12
CA ARG A 65 -5.24 -5.21 -13.76
C ARG A 65 -4.50 -5.43 -12.45
N ASP A 66 -3.42 -4.70 -12.20
CA ASP A 66 -2.64 -4.88 -10.99
C ASP A 66 -3.34 -4.23 -9.80
N TYR A 67 -3.83 -2.99 -9.88
CA TYR A 67 -4.68 -2.32 -8.87
C TYR A 67 -5.84 -3.22 -8.41
N ASN A 68 -6.58 -3.79 -9.36
CA ASN A 68 -7.72 -4.67 -9.06
C ASN A 68 -7.37 -5.92 -8.23
N LYS A 69 -6.09 -6.30 -8.09
CA LYS A 69 -5.70 -7.44 -7.27
C LYS A 69 -5.47 -7.06 -5.80
N TYR A 70 -5.13 -5.81 -5.53
CA TYR A 70 -4.60 -5.36 -4.24
C TYR A 70 -5.57 -4.51 -3.44
N PHE A 71 -6.44 -3.73 -4.07
CA PHE A 71 -7.21 -2.71 -3.38
C PHE A 71 -8.70 -3.06 -3.30
N ASP A 72 -9.33 -2.72 -2.17
CA ASP A 72 -10.76 -2.94 -1.92
C ASP A 72 -11.63 -2.08 -2.82
N MET A 73 -11.14 -0.89 -3.14
CA MET A 73 -11.72 0.06 -4.07
C MET A 73 -10.59 0.73 -4.86
N ASN A 74 -10.91 1.25 -6.04
CA ASN A 74 -9.94 1.97 -6.86
C ASN A 74 -10.56 3.26 -7.35
N ILE A 75 -9.76 4.31 -7.48
CA ILE A 75 -10.16 5.62 -7.98
C ILE A 75 -9.15 6.04 -9.05
N VAL A 76 -9.64 6.65 -10.12
CA VAL A 76 -8.80 7.41 -11.05
C VAL A 76 -9.11 8.90 -10.91
N VAL A 77 -8.07 9.71 -10.79
CA VAL A 77 -8.14 11.18 -10.77
C VAL A 77 -7.67 11.69 -12.11
N CYS A 78 -8.45 12.54 -12.78
CA CYS A 78 -8.08 13.07 -14.10
C CYS A 78 -8.59 14.49 -14.35
N GLY A 79 -7.93 15.23 -15.24
CA GLY A 79 -8.41 16.55 -15.66
C GLY A 79 -9.82 16.49 -16.28
N SER A 80 -10.65 17.51 -16.07
CA SER A 80 -12.04 17.51 -16.53
C SER A 80 -12.21 17.31 -18.03
N SER A 81 -11.27 17.81 -18.85
CA SER A 81 -11.21 17.60 -20.30
C SER A 81 -11.07 16.11 -20.71
N HIS A 82 -10.63 15.25 -19.78
CA HIS A 82 -10.38 13.83 -19.97
C HIS A 82 -11.43 12.91 -19.33
N GLY A 83 -12.33 13.45 -18.49
CA GLY A 83 -13.26 12.68 -17.65
C GLY A 83 -14.25 11.78 -18.41
N ASN A 84 -14.57 12.07 -19.68
CA ASN A 84 -15.43 11.19 -20.48
C ASN A 84 -14.67 10.02 -21.11
N ARG A 85 -13.41 10.22 -21.53
CA ARG A 85 -12.60 9.14 -22.15
C ARG A 85 -12.07 8.15 -21.11
N ILE A 86 -11.79 8.60 -19.89
CA ILE A 86 -11.26 7.70 -18.85
C ILE A 86 -12.24 6.57 -18.51
N LYS A 87 -13.56 6.83 -18.60
CA LYS A 87 -14.63 5.85 -18.34
C LYS A 87 -14.48 4.59 -19.19
N GLU A 88 -13.98 4.72 -20.42
CA GLU A 88 -13.77 3.60 -21.35
C GLU A 88 -12.52 2.76 -21.00
N HIS A 89 -11.63 3.30 -20.17
CA HIS A 89 -10.34 2.67 -19.83
C HIS A 89 -10.31 2.05 -18.44
N VAL A 90 -11.26 2.37 -17.56
CA VAL A 90 -11.36 1.82 -16.21
C VAL A 90 -12.65 1.00 -16.03
N PRO A 91 -12.65 -0.05 -15.20
CA PRO A 91 -13.85 -0.81 -14.87
C PRO A 91 -14.95 0.04 -14.22
N ASP A 92 -16.20 -0.44 -14.28
CA ASP A 92 -17.36 0.29 -13.73
C ASP A 92 -17.30 0.53 -12.22
N ASN A 93 -16.63 -0.36 -11.48
CA ASN A 93 -16.49 -0.24 -10.03
C ASN A 93 -15.40 0.76 -9.60
N TRP A 94 -14.64 1.34 -10.53
CA TRP A 94 -13.63 2.34 -10.19
C TRP A 94 -14.29 3.71 -9.95
N GLY A 95 -13.94 4.40 -8.88
CA GLY A 95 -14.30 5.80 -8.71
C GLY A 95 -13.61 6.68 -9.75
N ILE A 96 -14.23 7.80 -10.08
CA ILE A 96 -13.67 8.81 -10.97
C ILE A 96 -13.80 10.16 -10.29
N ILE A 97 -12.67 10.79 -10.01
CA ILE A 97 -12.58 12.17 -9.55
C ILE A 97 -12.06 12.99 -10.73
N THR A 98 -12.74 14.08 -11.05
CA THR A 98 -12.26 15.08 -12.01
C THR A 98 -11.67 16.27 -11.28
N VAL A 99 -10.58 16.81 -11.82
CA VAL A 99 -9.91 18.00 -11.28
C VAL A 99 -9.96 19.15 -12.30
N GLU A 100 -10.23 20.35 -11.82
CA GLU A 100 -10.23 21.60 -12.58
C GLU A 100 -9.28 22.62 -11.96
N GLU A 101 -8.50 23.30 -12.81
CA GLU A 101 -7.61 24.37 -12.38
C GLU A 101 -8.45 25.64 -12.13
N THR A 102 -8.38 26.21 -10.91
CA THR A 102 -9.06 27.46 -10.58
C THR A 102 -8.06 28.61 -10.47
N ASP A 103 -8.39 29.73 -11.11
CA ASP A 103 -7.62 30.96 -10.98
C ASP A 103 -7.79 31.50 -9.56
N VAL A 104 -6.70 31.55 -8.80
CA VAL A 104 -6.70 32.27 -7.52
C VAL A 104 -6.79 33.76 -7.86
N ASN A 105 -7.97 34.35 -7.65
CA ASN A 105 -8.13 35.80 -7.75
C ASN A 105 -7.10 36.45 -6.83
N GLN A 106 -6.16 37.21 -7.40
CA GLN A 106 -5.04 37.86 -6.69
C GLN A 106 -5.49 38.94 -5.68
N ASN A 107 -6.78 39.06 -5.37
CA ASN A 107 -7.35 40.20 -4.67
C ASN A 107 -7.55 39.97 -3.15
N ASP A 108 -7.40 38.74 -2.64
CA ASP A 108 -7.79 38.43 -1.24
C ASP A 108 -6.64 38.11 -0.27
N SER A 109 -5.37 38.29 -0.64
CA SER A 109 -4.25 38.03 0.28
C SER A 109 -3.29 39.21 0.39
N ALA A 110 -3.43 39.98 1.47
CA ALA A 110 -2.50 41.02 1.92
C ALA A 110 -1.16 40.46 2.46
N ASP A 111 -0.93 39.14 2.35
CA ASP A 111 0.31 38.47 2.74
C ASP A 111 1.06 37.99 1.49
N SER A 112 1.96 38.84 1.02
CA SER A 112 2.80 38.67 -0.17
C SER A 112 3.78 37.49 -0.09
N SER A 113 3.81 36.77 1.04
CA SER A 113 4.76 35.69 1.30
C SER A 113 4.33 34.33 0.75
N LYS A 114 3.06 34.19 0.33
CA LYS A 114 2.47 32.91 -0.14
C LYS A 114 2.03 32.95 -1.62
N SER A 115 2.57 33.88 -2.41
CA SER A 115 2.16 34.18 -3.79
C SER A 115 3.00 33.48 -4.88
N LEU A 116 3.82 32.48 -4.54
CA LEU A 116 4.53 31.67 -5.52
C LEU A 116 3.99 30.25 -5.43
N LEU A 117 3.11 29.89 -6.38
CA LEU A 117 2.74 28.51 -6.73
C LEU A 117 1.54 27.84 -6.00
N SER A 118 0.47 28.55 -5.62
CA SER A 118 -0.81 27.85 -5.36
C SER A 118 -1.74 28.02 -6.56
N THR A 119 -1.58 27.15 -7.56
CA THR A 119 -2.70 26.83 -8.43
C THR A 119 -3.76 26.17 -7.54
N SER A 120 -4.92 26.79 -7.37
CA SER A 120 -6.04 26.16 -6.67
C SER A 120 -6.66 25.11 -7.59
N CYS A 121 -7.09 23.99 -7.03
CA CYS A 121 -7.71 22.90 -7.78
C CYS A 121 -9.04 22.55 -7.13
N ASP A 122 -10.08 22.49 -7.94
CA ASP A 122 -11.39 22.01 -7.50
C ASP A 122 -11.56 20.54 -7.93
N PHE A 123 -12.07 19.71 -7.02
CA PHE A 123 -12.28 18.29 -7.26
C PHE A 123 -13.77 17.95 -7.24
N TYR A 124 -14.18 17.10 -8.19
CA TYR A 124 -15.56 16.65 -8.31
C TYR A 124 -15.62 15.14 -8.44
N ILE A 125 -16.51 14.51 -7.67
CA ILE A 125 -16.78 13.07 -7.79
C ILE A 125 -17.71 12.85 -8.97
N LEU A 126 -17.17 12.38 -10.10
CA LEU A 126 -17.95 12.02 -11.29
C LEU A 126 -18.57 10.62 -11.14
N ARG A 127 -17.90 9.73 -10.40
CA ARG A 127 -18.39 8.39 -10.07
C ARG A 127 -17.82 7.95 -8.73
N GLU A 128 -18.69 7.53 -7.82
CA GLU A 128 -18.27 6.94 -6.55
C GLU A 128 -17.54 5.60 -6.77
N PRO A 129 -16.46 5.30 -6.03
CA PRO A 129 -15.86 3.98 -6.07
C PRO A 129 -16.77 2.93 -5.45
N ALA A 130 -16.77 1.74 -6.04
CA ALA A 130 -17.53 0.59 -5.54
C ALA A 130 -16.58 -0.57 -5.19
N PRO A 131 -17.03 -1.52 -4.34
CA PRO A 131 -16.23 -2.68 -3.96
C PRO A 131 -15.67 -3.42 -5.18
N ASN A 132 -14.37 -3.71 -5.13
CA ASN A 132 -13.65 -4.37 -6.19
C ASN A 132 -13.75 -5.90 -6.06
N PRO A 133 -14.43 -6.59 -7.00
CA PRO A 133 -14.63 -8.04 -6.90
C PRO A 133 -13.37 -8.87 -7.16
N LYS A 134 -12.29 -8.24 -7.64
CA LYS A 134 -11.04 -8.93 -8.02
C LYS A 134 -9.96 -8.86 -6.94
N VAL A 135 -10.21 -8.13 -5.85
CA VAL A 135 -9.26 -8.02 -4.74
C VAL A 135 -9.05 -9.39 -4.10
N THR A 136 -7.83 -9.67 -3.66
CA THR A 136 -7.53 -10.95 -2.98
C THR A 136 -6.80 -10.69 -1.67
N MET A 137 -7.18 -11.42 -0.62
CA MET A 137 -6.57 -11.30 0.71
C MET A 137 -5.05 -11.55 0.67
N LEU A 138 -4.59 -12.50 -0.16
CA LEU A 138 -3.17 -12.79 -0.35
C LEU A 138 -2.36 -11.58 -0.83
N ASN A 139 -2.89 -10.84 -1.81
CA ASN A 139 -2.23 -9.63 -2.32
C ASN A 139 -2.26 -8.50 -1.30
N LYS A 140 -3.35 -8.36 -0.53
CA LYS A 140 -3.44 -7.38 0.57
C LYS A 140 -2.41 -7.62 1.66
N LEU A 141 -2.33 -8.86 2.15
CA LEU A 141 -1.31 -9.27 3.12
C LEU A 141 0.11 -9.04 2.60
N SER A 142 0.31 -9.08 1.27
CA SER A 142 1.62 -8.82 0.69
C SER A 142 2.05 -7.35 0.78
N LEU A 143 1.15 -6.42 1.05
CA LEU A 143 1.46 -5.00 1.32
C LEU A 143 2.14 -4.79 2.67
N LEU A 144 1.93 -5.72 3.61
CA LEU A 144 2.56 -5.67 4.93
C LEU A 144 4.03 -6.09 4.86
N TRP A 145 4.87 -5.45 5.66
CA TRP A 145 6.22 -5.92 5.88
C TRP A 145 6.23 -7.19 6.73
N ARG A 146 7.34 -7.92 6.67
CA ARG A 146 7.44 -9.20 7.36
C ARG A 146 7.30 -9.08 8.89
N PRO A 147 7.83 -8.04 9.57
CA PRO A 147 7.58 -7.84 11.00
C PRO A 147 6.09 -7.66 11.31
N GLU A 148 5.37 -6.85 10.54
CA GLU A 148 3.92 -6.63 10.71
C GLU A 148 3.12 -7.93 10.54
N LEU A 149 3.47 -8.75 9.54
CA LEU A 149 2.87 -10.09 9.40
C LEU A 149 3.14 -10.99 10.60
N VAL A 150 4.30 -10.87 11.25
CA VAL A 150 4.64 -11.65 12.44
C VAL A 150 3.83 -11.17 13.64
N GLU A 151 3.62 -9.87 13.81
CA GLU A 151 2.77 -9.30 14.86
C GLU A 151 1.33 -9.81 14.74
N ILE A 152 0.74 -9.77 13.54
CA ILE A 152 -0.59 -10.33 13.29
C ILE A 152 -0.58 -11.85 13.53
N LYS A 153 0.42 -12.58 13.05
CA LYS A 153 0.56 -14.02 13.28
C LYS A 153 0.62 -14.37 14.77
N ASP A 154 1.33 -13.59 15.57
CA ASP A 154 1.46 -13.77 17.01
C ASP A 154 0.15 -13.42 17.74
N LYS A 155 -0.59 -12.40 17.29
CA LYS A 155 -1.94 -12.06 17.79
C LYS A 155 -2.92 -13.24 17.74
N TYR A 156 -2.85 -14.07 16.69
CA TYR A 156 -3.68 -15.28 16.55
C TYR A 156 -3.03 -16.56 17.07
N ASN A 157 -1.92 -16.48 17.81
CA ASN A 157 -1.22 -17.64 18.37
C ASN A 157 -0.83 -18.70 17.32
N LEU A 158 -0.59 -18.31 16.07
CA LEU A 158 -0.16 -19.24 15.03
C LEU A 158 1.30 -19.69 15.26
N PRO A 159 1.70 -20.88 14.79
CA PRO A 159 3.08 -21.36 14.90
C PRO A 159 4.09 -20.33 14.38
N LYS A 160 5.33 -20.34 14.91
CA LYS A 160 6.32 -19.29 14.60
C LYS A 160 6.62 -19.12 13.11
N TYR A 161 6.62 -20.21 12.34
CA TYR A 161 6.88 -20.21 10.89
C TYR A 161 8.17 -19.48 10.47
N ASP A 162 9.19 -19.45 11.33
CA ASP A 162 10.43 -18.70 11.14
C ASP A 162 11.21 -19.08 9.88
N TYR A 163 10.98 -20.29 9.38
CA TYR A 163 11.61 -20.88 8.20
C TYR A 163 10.85 -20.60 6.89
N LEU A 164 9.60 -20.11 6.96
CA LEU A 164 8.79 -19.86 5.78
C LEU A 164 9.18 -18.54 5.11
N SER A 165 9.06 -18.48 3.78
CA SER A 165 9.13 -17.21 3.04
C SER A 165 7.96 -16.29 3.43
N LYS A 166 8.00 -15.01 3.03
CA LYS A 166 6.88 -14.08 3.22
C LYS A 166 5.60 -14.62 2.56
N ALA A 167 5.70 -15.06 1.31
CA ALA A 167 4.58 -15.63 0.56
C ALA A 167 3.98 -16.87 1.24
N ASN A 168 4.81 -17.80 1.73
CA ASN A 168 4.32 -19.00 2.40
C ASN A 168 3.71 -18.70 3.78
N LEU A 169 4.22 -17.69 4.49
CA LEU A 169 3.60 -17.22 5.74
C LEU A 169 2.21 -16.65 5.46
N ILE A 170 2.07 -15.81 4.42
CA ILE A 170 0.80 -15.23 4.00
C ILE A 170 -0.23 -16.32 3.70
N LEU A 171 0.14 -17.34 2.92
CA LEU A 171 -0.74 -18.49 2.63
C LEU A 171 -1.21 -19.19 3.91
N LYS A 172 -0.31 -19.38 4.89
CA LYS A 172 -0.66 -20.02 6.16
C LYS A 172 -1.56 -19.15 7.03
N MET A 173 -1.37 -17.84 7.02
CA MET A 173 -2.23 -16.90 7.75
C MET A 173 -3.64 -16.86 7.14
N GLU A 174 -3.73 -16.76 5.81
CA GLU A 174 -5.00 -16.72 5.07
C GLU A 174 -5.81 -18.01 5.21
N GLU A 175 -5.15 -19.18 5.29
CA GLU A 175 -5.79 -20.48 5.55
C GLU A 175 -6.39 -20.59 6.98
N LYS A 176 -5.86 -19.83 7.95
CA LYS A 176 -6.14 -20.04 9.39
C LYS A 176 -6.92 -18.91 10.06
N ILE A 177 -6.92 -17.71 9.49
CA ILE A 177 -7.53 -16.52 10.07
C ILE A 177 -8.68 -16.08 9.17
N ASP A 178 -9.82 -15.76 9.77
CA ASP A 178 -10.99 -15.23 9.06
C ASP A 178 -10.65 -13.97 8.26
N HIS A 179 -11.21 -13.85 7.04
CA HIS A 179 -10.90 -12.76 6.13
C HIS A 179 -11.33 -11.39 6.68
N LYS A 180 -12.41 -11.30 7.47
CA LYS A 180 -12.85 -10.03 8.09
C LYS A 180 -11.89 -9.59 9.19
N LEU A 181 -11.32 -10.54 9.92
CA LEU A 181 -10.31 -10.27 10.93
C LEU A 181 -8.99 -9.82 10.28
N LEU A 182 -8.53 -10.54 9.25
CA LEU A 182 -7.35 -10.15 8.47
C LEU A 182 -7.52 -8.76 7.84
N GLN A 183 -8.71 -8.45 7.30
CA GLN A 183 -9.02 -7.12 6.76
C GLN A 183 -8.70 -6.01 7.76
N LYS A 184 -9.27 -6.15 8.98
CA LYS A 184 -9.10 -5.16 10.05
C LYS A 184 -7.63 -5.03 10.43
N ASP A 185 -6.94 -6.14 10.62
CA ASP A 185 -5.54 -6.14 11.05
C ASP A 185 -4.59 -5.56 10.00
N ILE A 186 -4.88 -5.77 8.70
CA ILE A 186 -4.10 -5.16 7.63
C ILE A 186 -4.29 -3.64 7.63
N CYS A 187 -5.54 -3.16 7.73
CA CYS A 187 -5.82 -1.72 7.78
C CYS A 187 -5.18 -1.07 9.01
N GLU A 188 -5.31 -1.68 10.19
CA GLU A 188 -4.71 -1.20 11.45
C GLU A 188 -3.18 -1.13 11.34
N ALA A 189 -2.53 -2.21 10.89
CA ALA A 189 -1.07 -2.25 10.73
C ALA A 189 -0.55 -1.19 9.73
N LEU A 190 -1.27 -0.95 8.63
CA LEU A 190 -0.89 0.07 7.65
C LEU A 190 -1.13 1.50 8.15
N LEU A 191 -2.24 1.74 8.86
CA LEU A 191 -2.55 3.04 9.46
C LEU A 191 -1.52 3.43 10.52
N GLU A 192 -1.10 2.49 11.37
CA GLU A 192 -0.19 2.74 12.49
C GLU A 192 1.31 2.63 12.11
N ARG A 193 1.62 2.30 10.86
CA ARG A 193 2.99 2.08 10.37
C ARG A 193 3.91 3.28 10.60
N ASP A 194 4.83 3.21 11.55
CA ASP A 194 5.78 4.32 11.74
C ASP A 194 6.99 4.22 10.80
N TYR A 195 7.05 5.07 9.77
CA TYR A 195 8.16 5.09 8.80
C TYR A 195 9.49 5.57 9.38
N ASN A 196 9.47 6.35 10.46
CA ASN A 196 10.70 6.82 11.09
C ASN A 196 11.45 5.68 11.78
N THR A 197 10.71 4.74 12.37
CA THR A 197 11.28 3.61 13.13
C THR A 197 11.27 2.29 12.38
N ILE A 198 10.57 2.19 11.24
CA ILE A 198 10.44 0.89 10.58
C ILE A 198 11.77 0.35 10.03
N GLY A 199 12.68 1.23 9.57
CA GLY A 199 14.01 0.81 9.14
C GLY A 199 14.72 0.04 10.26
N GLU A 200 14.60 0.54 11.48
CA GLU A 200 15.14 -0.09 12.69
C GLU A 200 14.40 -1.39 13.01
N LYS A 201 13.05 -1.40 13.01
CA LYS A 201 12.26 -2.63 13.23
C LYS A 201 12.62 -3.76 12.25
N ILE A 202 12.79 -3.43 10.97
CA ILE A 202 13.22 -4.38 9.94
C ILE A 202 14.66 -4.84 10.20
N ALA A 203 15.58 -3.92 10.52
CA ALA A 203 16.97 -4.26 10.84
C ALA A 203 17.08 -5.16 12.07
N GLU A 204 16.33 -4.89 13.13
CA GLU A 204 16.23 -5.71 14.35
C GLU A 204 15.66 -7.09 14.05
N TYR A 205 14.61 -7.16 13.23
CA TYR A 205 14.07 -8.44 12.76
C TYR A 205 15.14 -9.25 12.02
N HIS A 206 15.90 -8.63 11.12
CA HIS A 206 16.99 -9.31 10.40
C HIS A 206 18.12 -9.75 11.34
N LYS A 207 18.49 -8.90 12.31
CA LYS A 207 19.52 -9.18 13.32
C LYS A 207 19.12 -10.37 14.19
N SER A 208 17.88 -10.41 14.68
CA SER A 208 17.37 -11.53 15.50
C SER A 208 17.43 -12.86 14.75
N LYS A 209 16.98 -12.91 13.48
CA LYS A 209 17.03 -14.13 12.65
C LYS A 209 18.46 -14.57 12.36
N ASN A 210 19.38 -13.63 12.10
CA ASN A 210 20.79 -13.95 11.86
C ASN A 210 21.48 -14.52 13.12
N ILE A 211 21.16 -14.02 14.30
CA ILE A 211 21.66 -14.57 15.57
C ILE A 211 21.16 -16.00 15.75
N THR A 212 19.86 -16.25 15.58
CA THR A 212 19.28 -17.60 15.69
C THR A 212 19.91 -18.56 14.68
N ARG A 213 20.10 -18.13 13.42
CA ARG A 213 20.74 -18.95 12.38
C ARG A 213 22.18 -19.31 12.75
N ARG A 214 22.98 -18.36 13.25
CA ARG A 214 24.36 -18.60 13.71
C ARG A 214 24.41 -19.58 14.89
N GLN A 215 23.50 -19.45 15.85
CA GLN A 215 23.40 -20.40 16.98
C GLN A 215 23.07 -21.81 16.51
N ASN A 216 22.09 -21.96 15.60
CA ASN A 216 21.70 -23.26 15.05
C ASN A 216 22.84 -23.95 14.29
N VAL A 217 23.62 -23.20 13.48
CA VAL A 217 24.80 -23.74 12.79
C VAL A 217 25.87 -24.21 13.77
N LYS A 218 26.19 -23.41 14.81
CA LYS A 218 27.16 -23.81 15.85
C LYS A 218 26.75 -25.11 16.55
N THR A 219 25.46 -25.26 16.87
CA THR A 219 24.91 -26.46 17.51
C THR A 219 24.97 -27.68 16.58
N ALA A 220 24.64 -27.52 15.29
CA ALA A 220 24.73 -28.58 14.29
C ALA A 220 26.18 -29.07 14.08
N VAL A 221 27.15 -28.14 13.98
CA VAL A 221 28.58 -28.48 13.85
C VAL A 221 29.08 -29.22 15.09
N LYS A 222 28.71 -28.78 16.31
CA LYS A 222 29.05 -29.49 17.55
C LYS A 222 28.48 -30.91 17.59
N ARG A 223 27.22 -31.11 17.19
CA ARG A 223 26.59 -32.44 17.08
C ARG A 223 27.34 -33.34 16.09
N LYS A 224 27.66 -32.84 14.89
CA LYS A 224 28.41 -33.59 13.86
C LYS A 224 29.80 -34.00 14.35
N ARG A 225 30.53 -33.11 15.02
CA ARG A 225 31.85 -33.41 15.64
C ARG A 225 31.75 -34.48 16.73
N ARG A 226 30.72 -34.44 17.58
CA ARG A 226 30.48 -35.48 18.62
C ARG A 226 30.14 -36.84 18.00
N SER A 227 29.30 -36.87 16.96
CA SER A 227 28.97 -38.12 16.26
C SER A 227 30.17 -38.77 15.59
N ARG A 228 31.06 -37.97 14.96
CA ARG A 228 32.31 -38.46 14.38
C ARG A 228 33.27 -39.03 15.44
N LYS A 229 33.44 -38.36 16.58
CA LYS A 229 34.27 -38.87 17.69
C LYS A 229 33.76 -40.19 18.26
N LYS A 230 32.43 -40.40 18.33
CA LYS A 230 31.82 -41.67 18.77
C LYS A 230 31.98 -42.79 17.75
N ALA A 231 32.06 -42.48 16.45
CA ALA A 231 32.21 -43.47 15.39
C ALA A 231 33.67 -43.95 15.24
N THR A 232 34.65 -43.13 15.60
CA THR A 232 36.08 -43.48 15.59
C THR A 232 36.57 -44.13 16.88
N SER A 233 35.70 -44.28 17.89
CA SER A 233 36.03 -44.88 19.20
C SER A 233 35.37 -46.26 19.40
N ARG A 234 34.92 -46.88 18.30
CA ARG A 234 34.47 -48.28 18.20
C ARG A 234 35.36 -48.96 17.18
#